data_AF-A0A4R6F8P7-F1
#
_entry.id   AF-A0A4R6F8P7-F1
#
_cell.length_a   1.000
_cell.length_b   1.000
_cell.length_c   1.000
_cell.angle_alpha   90.00
_cell.angle_beta   90.00
_cell.angle_gamma   90.00
#
_symmetry.space_group_name_H-M   'P 1'
#
loop_
_entity.id
_entity.type
_entity.pdbx_description
1 polymer ?
#
loop_
_entity_poly.entity_id
_entity_poly.type
_entity_poly.pdbx_seq_one_letter_code
_entity_poly.pdbx_strand_id
1 'polypeptide(L)'
;MATHLFHEFAQDEQDDLTAAAAAEGFDIGEFTIIDEDQYPPRGTVGAIHRQVTVTRLVNNTVKIYDAGQGTAWTVEFEQDLAAGAFGP
;
A
#
# COMPACT_ATOMS: atom_id res chain seq x y z
N MET A 1 4.27 -8.02 -15.48
CA MET A 1 3.93 -7.23 -14.29
C MET A 1 2.80 -7.98 -13.62
N ALA A 2 3.05 -8.50 -12.44
CA ALA A 2 1.98 -9.05 -11.62
C ALA A 2 1.38 -7.87 -10.85
N THR A 3 0.06 -7.81 -10.83
CA THR A 3 -0.70 -6.80 -10.09
C THR A 3 -1.63 -7.56 -9.19
N HIS A 4 -1.55 -7.33 -7.88
CA HIS A 4 -2.40 -7.99 -6.91
C HIS A 4 -3.29 -6.98 -6.22
N LEU A 5 -4.53 -7.40 -5.96
CA LEU A 5 -5.49 -6.66 -5.14
C LEU A 5 -5.22 -6.93 -3.66
N PHE A 6 -5.74 -6.06 -2.79
CA PHE A 6 -5.58 -6.19 -1.33
C PHE A 6 -5.87 -7.59 -0.78
N HIS A 7 -6.94 -8.26 -1.23
CA HIS A 7 -7.32 -9.60 -0.74
C HIS A 7 -6.34 -10.71 -1.16
N GLU A 8 -5.45 -10.43 -2.12
CA GLU A 8 -4.40 -11.32 -2.61
C GLU A 8 -3.06 -11.09 -1.86
N PHE A 9 -2.97 -10.07 -1.00
CA PHE A 9 -1.78 -9.82 -0.18
C PHE A 9 -1.62 -10.90 0.88
N ALA A 10 -0.45 -10.97 1.52
CA ALA A 10 -0.25 -11.87 2.64
C ALA A 10 -1.22 -11.53 3.80
N GLN A 11 -1.69 -12.54 4.53
CA GLN A 11 -2.75 -12.35 5.53
C GLN A 11 -2.32 -11.41 6.67
N ASP A 12 -1.08 -11.53 7.12
CA ASP A 12 -0.49 -10.63 8.12
C ASP A 12 -0.49 -9.17 7.64
N GLU A 13 -0.14 -8.95 6.38
CA GLU A 13 -0.20 -7.62 5.78
C GLU A 13 -1.64 -7.09 5.70
N GLN A 14 -2.61 -7.93 5.32
CA GLN A 14 -4.02 -7.54 5.32
C GLN A 14 -4.52 -7.17 6.73
N ASP A 15 -4.15 -7.95 7.74
CA ASP A 15 -4.53 -7.73 9.13
C ASP A 15 -3.93 -6.42 9.66
N ASP A 16 -2.64 -6.17 9.39
CA ASP A 16 -1.94 -4.95 9.80
C ASP A 16 -2.56 -3.69 9.20
N LEU A 17 -2.86 -3.67 7.89
CA LEU A 17 -3.50 -2.52 7.25
C LEU A 17 -4.91 -2.29 7.77
N THR A 18 -5.67 -3.35 7.97
CA THR A 18 -7.04 -3.26 8.49
C THR A 18 -7.02 -2.69 9.91
N ALA A 19 -6.09 -3.13 10.75
CA ALA A 19 -5.91 -2.60 12.10
C ALA A 19 -5.48 -1.13 12.11
N ALA A 20 -4.53 -0.74 11.25
CA ALA A 20 -4.06 0.64 11.12
C ALA A 20 -5.19 1.59 10.66
N ALA A 21 -5.96 1.19 9.64
CA ALA A 21 -7.11 1.96 9.17
C ALA A 21 -8.15 2.15 10.30
N ALA A 22 -8.50 1.06 10.99
CA ALA A 22 -9.47 1.09 12.07
C ALA A 22 -9.02 1.94 13.27
N ALA A 23 -7.71 1.94 13.60
CA ALA A 23 -7.15 2.75 14.67
C ALA A 23 -7.34 4.26 14.44
N GLU A 24 -7.28 4.69 13.18
CA GLU A 24 -7.49 6.08 12.76
C GLU A 24 -8.95 6.38 12.37
N GLY A 25 -9.86 5.42 12.58
CA GLY A 25 -11.30 5.59 12.38
C GLY A 25 -11.78 5.41 10.93
N PHE A 26 -10.97 4.82 10.07
CA PHE A 26 -11.34 4.47 8.70
C PHE A 26 -11.74 3.01 8.56
N ASP A 27 -12.61 2.72 7.59
CA ASP A 27 -12.84 1.35 7.12
C ASP A 27 -11.86 1.03 5.98
N ILE A 28 -11.24 -0.16 5.99
CA ILE A 28 -10.27 -0.53 4.95
C ILE A 28 -10.90 -0.58 3.55
N GLY A 29 -12.22 -0.82 3.46
CA GLY A 29 -13.00 -0.76 2.23
C GLY A 29 -13.17 0.65 1.66
N GLU A 30 -12.80 1.71 2.39
CA GLU A 30 -12.68 3.07 1.84
C GLU A 30 -11.46 3.23 0.94
N PHE A 31 -10.58 2.23 0.89
CA PHE A 31 -9.35 2.25 0.11
C PHE A 31 -9.36 1.19 -0.99
N THR A 32 -8.82 1.56 -2.14
CA THR A 32 -8.30 0.61 -3.13
C THR A 32 -6.81 0.48 -2.92
N ILE A 33 -6.36 -0.73 -2.58
CA ILE A 33 -4.96 -1.05 -2.35
C ILE A 33 -4.55 -2.11 -3.37
N ILE A 34 -3.52 -1.78 -4.15
CA ILE A 34 -3.02 -2.59 -5.26
C ILE A 34 -1.50 -2.59 -5.19
N ASP A 35 -0.86 -3.73 -5.40
CA ASP A 35 0.58 -3.77 -5.63
C ASP A 35 0.92 -4.02 -7.09
N GLU A 36 2.14 -3.66 -7.47
CA GLU A 36 2.75 -4.10 -8.71
C GLU A 36 4.24 -4.36 -8.54
N ASP A 37 4.73 -5.37 -9.25
CA ASP A 37 6.16 -5.58 -9.43
C ASP A 37 6.71 -4.60 -10.47
N GLN A 38 7.61 -3.73 -10.03
CA GLN A 38 8.41 -2.85 -10.85
C GLN A 38 9.68 -3.57 -11.32
N TYR A 39 9.77 -3.77 -12.64
CA TYR A 39 10.92 -4.40 -13.29
C TYR A 39 11.89 -3.33 -13.80
N PRO A 40 13.21 -3.56 -13.71
CA PRO A 40 14.20 -2.66 -14.28
C PRO A 40 14.03 -2.54 -15.81
N PRO A 41 14.40 -1.41 -16.42
CA PRO A 41 14.32 -1.21 -17.86
C PRO A 41 14.99 -2.34 -18.65
N ARG A 42 14.39 -2.71 -19.77
CA ARG A 42 14.85 -3.82 -20.60
C ARG A 42 16.33 -3.63 -21.00
N GLY A 43 17.15 -4.64 -20.68
CA GLY A 43 18.60 -4.61 -20.94
C GLY A 43 19.45 -4.17 -19.74
N THR A 44 18.83 -3.89 -18.59
CA THR A 44 19.53 -3.64 -17.33
C THR A 44 19.28 -4.79 -16.34
N VAL A 45 20.31 -5.15 -15.57
CA VAL A 45 20.17 -6.09 -14.44
C VAL A 45 19.97 -5.25 -13.19
N GLY A 46 18.87 -5.50 -12.49
CA GLY A 46 18.50 -4.78 -11.27
C GLY A 46 17.51 -5.61 -10.43
N ALA A 47 17.29 -5.18 -9.19
CA ALA A 47 16.28 -5.79 -8.34
C ALA A 47 14.87 -5.51 -8.87
N ILE A 48 13.96 -6.45 -8.66
CA ILE A 48 12.53 -6.23 -8.83
C ILE A 48 12.04 -5.60 -7.53
N HIS A 49 11.30 -4.50 -7.64
CA HIS A 49 10.77 -3.79 -6.48
C HIS A 49 9.25 -3.94 -6.47
N ARG A 50 8.67 -4.26 -5.32
CA ARG A 50 7.22 -4.22 -5.13
C ARG A 50 6.82 -2.80 -4.75
N GLN A 51 5.81 -2.25 -5.41
CA GLN A 51 5.25 -0.94 -5.08
C GLN A 51 3.77 -1.10 -4.78
N VAL A 52 3.28 -0.49 -3.71
CA VAL A 52 1.87 -0.50 -3.33
C VAL A 52 1.27 0.88 -3.56
N THR A 53 0.19 0.92 -4.33
CA THR A 53 -0.63 2.12 -4.51
C THR A 53 -1.88 2.02 -3.65
N VAL A 54 -2.08 3.01 -2.78
CA VAL A 54 -3.24 3.15 -1.93
C VAL A 54 -4.04 4.38 -2.37
N THR A 55 -5.30 4.16 -2.75
CA THR A 55 -6.21 5.22 -3.17
C THR A 55 -7.42 5.27 -2.24
N ARG A 56 -7.65 6.40 -1.57
CA ARG A 56 -8.89 6.60 -0.80
C ARG A 56 -10.02 7.00 -1.73
N LEU A 57 -11.12 6.26 -1.70
CA LEU A 57 -12.20 6.35 -2.69
C LEU A 57 -13.03 7.63 -2.57
N VAL A 58 -13.20 8.16 -1.36
CA VAL A 58 -14.07 9.33 -1.12
C VAL A 58 -13.53 10.62 -1.75
N ASN A 59 -12.20 10.76 -1.82
CA ASN A 59 -11.56 11.99 -2.29
C ASN A 59 -10.48 11.75 -3.36
N ASN A 60 -10.28 10.50 -3.80
CA ASN A 60 -9.25 10.08 -4.75
C ASN A 60 -7.82 10.47 -4.35
N THR A 61 -7.55 10.59 -3.04
CA THR A 61 -6.18 10.79 -2.55
C THR A 61 -5.38 9.52 -2.79
N VAL A 62 -4.21 9.66 -3.42
CA VAL A 62 -3.33 8.56 -3.76
C VAL A 62 -2.01 8.69 -3.02
N LYS A 63 -1.55 7.57 -2.44
CA LYS A 63 -0.21 7.39 -1.88
C LYS A 63 0.42 6.14 -2.49
N ILE A 64 1.73 6.18 -2.64
CA ILE A 64 2.51 5.11 -3.24
C ILE A 64 3.64 4.77 -2.28
N TYR A 65 3.81 3.49 -1.97
CA TYR A 65 4.78 2.98 -1.01
C TYR A 65 5.70 1.95 -1.66
N ASP A 66 6.98 1.94 -1.27
CA ASP A 66 7.89 0.86 -1.61
C ASP A 66 7.66 -0.31 -0.64
N ALA A 67 7.26 -1.47 -1.16
CA ALA A 67 6.85 -2.64 -0.38
C ALA A 67 7.79 -3.86 -0.60
N GLY A 68 9.06 -3.59 -0.92
CA GLY A 68 10.07 -4.62 -1.16
C GLY A 68 10.57 -5.34 0.10
N GLN A 69 11.56 -6.22 -0.08
CA GLN A 69 12.20 -6.89 1.05
C GLN A 69 12.85 -5.88 2.00
N GLY A 70 12.45 -5.90 3.28
CA GLY A 70 13.00 -5.03 4.32
C GLY A 70 12.36 -3.63 4.41
N THR A 71 11.31 -3.35 3.64
CA THR A 71 10.52 -2.12 3.78
C THR A 71 9.46 -2.26 4.86
N ALA A 72 9.16 -1.18 5.59
CA ALA A 72 8.11 -1.13 6.61
C ALA A 72 6.89 -0.34 6.11
N TRP A 73 6.45 -0.62 4.88
CA TRP A 73 5.45 0.19 4.18
C TRP A 73 4.10 0.25 4.91
N THR A 74 3.71 -0.82 5.61
CA THR A 74 2.50 -0.85 6.45
C THR A 74 2.56 0.16 7.60
N VAL A 75 3.75 0.36 8.18
CA VAL A 75 4.02 1.37 9.20
C VAL A 75 3.99 2.77 8.60
N GLU A 76 4.54 2.95 7.40
CA GLU A 76 4.45 4.24 6.69
C GLU A 76 3.00 4.61 6.35
N PHE A 77 2.19 3.62 5.95
CA PHE A 77 0.76 3.79 5.75
C PHE A 77 0.03 4.20 7.03
N GLU A 78 0.29 3.54 8.16
CA GLU A 78 -0.26 3.91 9.47
C GLU A 78 0.10 5.34 9.86
N GLN A 79 1.37 5.74 9.68
CA GLN A 79 1.83 7.10 9.95
C GLN A 79 1.13 8.14 9.07
N ASP A 80 0.90 7.82 7.81
CA ASP A 80 0.18 8.69 6.88
C ASP A 80 -1.30 8.84 7.26
N LEU A 81 -1.95 7.77 7.72
CA LEU A 81 -3.31 7.85 8.26
C LEU A 81 -3.36 8.78 9.47
N ALA A 82 -2.46 8.57 10.45
CA ALA A 82 -2.38 9.38 11.66
C ALA A 82 -2.03 10.85 11.38
N ALA A 83 -1.25 11.11 10.32
CA ALA A 83 -0.93 12.46 9.86
C ALA A 83 -2.08 13.12 9.06
N GLY A 84 -3.18 12.41 8.81
CA GLY A 84 -4.29 12.88 7.99
C GLY A 84 -3.94 13.01 6.50
N ALA A 85 -2.94 12.28 6.02
CA ALA A 85 -2.45 12.38 4.65
C ALA A 85 -3.48 11.92 3.61
N PHE A 86 -4.45 11.10 4.02
CA PHE A 86 -5.59 10.70 3.20
C PHE A 86 -6.81 11.64 3.35
N GLY A 87 -6.63 12.78 4.02
CA GLY A 87 -7.69 13.75 4.31
C GLY A 87 -8.63 13.32 5.45
N PRO A 88 -9.54 14.21 5.88
CA PRO A 88 -10.64 13.87 6.78
C PRO A 88 -11.64 12.91 6.11
#